data_AF-A0A2V8KHA8-F1
#
_entry.id   AF-A0A2V8KHA8-F1
#
_cell.length_a   1.000
_cell.length_b   1.000
_cell.length_c   1.000
_cell.angle_alpha   90.00
_cell.angle_beta   90.00
_cell.angle_gamma   90.00
#
_symmetry.space_group_name_H-M   'P 1'
#
loop_
_entity.id
_entity.type
_entity.pdbx_description
1 polymer ?
#
loop_
_entity_poly.entity_id
_entity_poly.type
_entity_poly.pdbx_seq_one_letter_code
_entity_poly.pdbx_strand_id
1 'polypeptide(L)' 'MKTTVSSKGQIVLPAELRQQDQITAGQEFEIERIDRGEYRLVRRKTGSNEGLVDWLLTCPEKGFFVSIEAESTDAL' A
#
# COMPACT_ATOMS: atom_id res chain seq x y z
N MET A 1 -13.70 16.00 -12.19
CA MET A 1 -13.88 14.60 -12.65
C MET A 1 -15.10 13.98 -11.96
N LYS A 2 -15.82 13.07 -12.62
CA LYS A 2 -17.00 12.41 -12.06
C LYS A 2 -16.95 10.92 -12.39
N THR A 3 -17.46 10.09 -11.50
CA THR A 3 -17.53 8.64 -11.67
C THR A 3 -18.90 8.16 -11.24
N THR A 4 -19.43 7.16 -11.90
CA THR A 4 -20.75 6.60 -11.58
C THR A 4 -20.59 5.38 -10.69
N VAL A 5 -21.49 5.22 -9.73
CA VAL A 5 -21.59 4.00 -8.92
C VAL A 5 -21.93 2.83 -9.83
N SER A 6 -21.14 1.75 -9.76
CA SER A 6 -21.41 0.53 -10.55
C SER A 6 -22.65 -0.20 -10.03
N SER A 7 -23.15 -1.17 -10.80
CA SER A 7 -24.24 -2.06 -10.35
C SER A 7 -23.91 -2.84 -9.07
N LYS A 8 -22.63 -2.97 -8.72
CA LYS A 8 -22.14 -3.59 -7.49
C LYS A 8 -21.94 -2.59 -6.35
N GLY A 9 -22.34 -1.32 -6.52
CA GLY A 9 -22.17 -0.28 -5.51
C GLY A 9 -20.76 0.30 -5.41
N GLN A 10 -19.88 0.04 -6.39
CA GLN A 10 -18.49 0.49 -6.34
C GLN A 10 -18.32 1.86 -6.98
N ILE A 11 -17.53 2.74 -6.34
CA ILE A 11 -17.03 3.97 -6.95
C ILE A 11 -15.60 3.71 -7.42
N VAL A 12 -15.37 3.83 -8.72
CA VAL A 12 -14.03 3.63 -9.30
C VAL A 12 -13.27 4.94 -9.21
N LEU A 13 -12.10 4.96 -8.56
CA LEU A 13 -11.22 6.12 -8.61
C LEU A 13 -10.66 6.31 -10.04
N PRO A 14 -10.75 7.52 -10.62
CA PRO A 14 -10.20 7.83 -11.94
C PRO A 14 -8.71 7.46 -12.05
N ALA A 15 -8.29 7.06 -13.25
CA ALA A 15 -6.93 6.58 -13.48
C ALA A 15 -5.89 7.64 -13.15
N GLU A 16 -6.20 8.90 -13.44
CA GLU A 16 -5.35 10.06 -13.19
C GLU A 16 -5.04 10.21 -11.69
N LEU A 17 -6.05 10.12 -10.82
CA LEU A 17 -5.85 10.17 -9.36
C LEU A 17 -5.08 8.95 -8.86
N ARG A 18 -5.39 7.76 -9.36
CA ARG A 18 -4.67 6.54 -8.96
C ARG A 18 -3.19 6.60 -9.29
N GLN A 19 -2.83 7.15 -10.45
CA GLN A 19 -1.43 7.31 -10.86
C GLN A 19 -0.73 8.38 -10.03
N GLN A 20 -1.38 9.53 -9.84
CA GLN A 20 -0.82 10.65 -9.06
C GLN A 20 -0.52 10.24 -7.61
N ASP A 21 -1.44 9.50 -6.98
CA ASP A 21 -1.34 9.12 -5.56
C ASP A 21 -0.79 7.68 -5.35
N GLN A 22 -0.31 7.04 -6.41
CA GLN A 22 0.24 5.68 -6.40
C GLN A 22 -0.68 4.67 -5.71
N ILE A 23 -1.97 4.73 -6.07
CA ILE A 23 -3.00 3.86 -5.53
C ILE A 23 -3.02 2.56 -6.31
N THR A 24 -2.68 1.46 -5.64
CA THR A 24 -2.63 0.11 -6.21
C THR A 24 -3.72 -0.79 -5.62
N ALA A 25 -4.01 -1.89 -6.31
CA ALA A 25 -5.01 -2.86 -5.85
C ALA A 25 -4.57 -3.49 -4.52
N GLY A 26 -5.52 -3.65 -3.58
CA GLY A 26 -5.27 -4.21 -2.25
C GLY A 26 -5.05 -3.16 -1.15
N GLN A 27 -4.84 -1.89 -1.49
CA GLN A 27 -4.80 -0.81 -0.52
C GLN A 27 -6.18 -0.55 0.08
N GLU A 28 -6.20 -0.26 1.38
CA GLU A 28 -7.43 -0.02 2.13
C GLU A 28 -7.71 1.47 2.30
N PHE A 29 -9.00 1.82 2.32
CA PHE A 29 -9.46 3.18 2.59
C PHE A 29 -10.54 3.13 3.67
N GLU A 30 -10.43 4.02 4.64
CA GLU A 30 -11.54 4.36 5.53
C GLU A 30 -12.52 5.28 4.80
N ILE A 31 -13.81 5.02 4.97
CA ILE A 31 -14.89 5.81 4.39
C ILE A 31 -15.64 6.50 5.52
N GLU A 32 -15.64 7.83 5.51
CA GLU A 32 -16.37 8.65 6.47
C GLU A 32 -17.45 9.46 5.75
N ARG A 33 -18.65 9.53 6.31
CA ARG A 33 -19.70 10.44 5.82
C ARG A 33 -19.56 11.78 6.53
N ILE A 34 -19.27 12.84 5.76
CA ILE A 34 -19.13 14.20 6.29
C ILE A 34 -20.49 14.90 6.32
N ASP A 35 -21.28 14.73 5.25
CA ASP A 35 -22.66 15.23 5.15
C ASP A 35 -23.49 14.36 4.20
N ARG A 36 -24.75 14.71 3.95
CA ARG A 36 -25.61 14.07 2.95
C ARG A 36 -25.06 14.29 1.54
N GLY A 37 -24.54 13.22 0.95
CA GLY A 37 -23.96 13.24 -0.39
C GLY A 37 -22.45 13.53 -0.41
N GLU A 38 -21.86 13.79 0.75
CA GLU A 38 -20.43 14.07 0.90
C GLU A 38 -19.74 12.98 1.71
N TYR A 39 -18.76 12.32 1.09
CA TYR A 39 -18.02 11.22 1.66
C TYR A 39 -16.52 11.49 1.52
N ARG A 40 -15.76 11.21 2.56
CA ARG A 40 -14.30 11.28 2.58
C ARG A 40 -13.73 9.87 2.52
N LEU A 41 -12.77 9.67 1.61
CA LEU A 41 -11.96 8.47 1.52
C LEU A 41 -10.59 8.79 2.10
N VAL A 42 -10.17 8.05 3.14
CA VAL A 42 -8.86 8.23 3.78
C VAL A 42 -8.05 6.95 3.59
N ARG A 43 -6.93 7.03 2.85
CA ARG A 43 -6.05 5.88 2.65
C ARG A 43 -5.50 5.40 3.99
N ARG A 44 -5.65 4.11 4.27
CA ARG A 44 -4.99 3.45 5.39
C ARG A 44 -3.63 2.97 4.95
N LYS A 45 -2.63 3.15 5.82
CA LYS A 45 -1.31 2.54 5.64
C LYS A 45 -1.48 1.04 5.83
N THR A 46 -1.50 0.30 4.74
CA THR A 46 -1.57 -1.15 4.75
C THR A 46 -0.15 -1.69 4.99
N GLY A 47 0.16 -1.90 6.27
CA GLY A 47 1.37 -2.58 6.73
C GLY A 47 2.35 -1.66 7.45
N SER A 48 2.78 -2.07 8.64
CA SER A 48 3.84 -1.45 9.45
C SER A 48 5.16 -1.24 8.67
N ASN A 49 5.31 -1.95 7.54
CA ASN A 49 6.53 -2.09 6.76
C ASN A 49 6.41 -1.49 5.34
N GLU A 50 5.36 -0.73 5.02
CA GLU A 50 5.27 -0.01 3.73
C GLU A 50 6.47 0.95 3.61
N GLY A 51 7.29 0.77 2.57
CA GLY A 51 8.55 1.51 2.39
C GLY A 51 9.75 1.00 3.21
N LEU A 52 9.58 -0.03 4.06
CA LEU A 52 10.69 -0.62 4.83
C LEU A 52 11.73 -1.27 3.92
N VAL A 53 11.29 -2.01 2.90
CA VAL A 53 12.21 -2.67 1.95
C VAL A 53 12.97 -1.61 1.16
N ASP A 54 12.28 -0.58 0.65
CA ASP A 54 12.92 0.52 -0.04
C ASP A 54 13.93 1.24 0.87
N TRP A 55 13.58 1.47 2.13
CA TRP A 55 14.48 2.04 3.14
C TRP A 55 15.71 1.14 3.39
N LEU A 56 15.54 -0.17 3.56
CA LEU A 56 16.65 -1.12 3.70
C LEU A 56 17.54 -1.12 2.44
N LEU A 57 16.95 -1.01 1.26
CA LEU A 57 17.66 -0.90 -0.02
C LEU A 57 18.32 0.46 -0.23
N THR A 58 17.95 1.51 0.50
CA THR A 58 18.69 2.79 0.50
C THR A 58 19.95 2.77 1.36
N CYS A 59 20.25 1.66 2.06
CA CYS A 59 21.49 1.52 2.83
C CYS A 59 22.71 1.92 1.97
N PRO A 60 23.49 2.94 2.38
CA PRO A 60 24.59 3.48 1.57
C PRO A 60 25.76 2.49 1.45
N GLU A 61 25.93 1.60 2.43
CA GLU A 61 26.88 0.50 2.34
C GLU A 61 26.24 -0.71 1.63
N LYS A 62 26.74 -0.99 0.42
CA LYS A 62 26.38 -2.17 -0.36
C LYS A 62 27.36 -3.31 -0.07
N GLY A 63 26.89 -4.55 -0.14
CA GLY A 63 27.74 -5.73 0.01
C GLY A 63 28.16 -6.05 1.44
N PHE A 64 27.51 -5.47 2.46
CA PHE A 64 27.72 -5.82 3.86
C PHE A 64 27.30 -7.27 4.19
N PHE A 65 26.39 -7.83 3.39
CA PHE A 65 25.92 -9.20 3.57
C PHE A 65 26.96 -10.19 3.06
N VAL A 66 27.50 -11.00 3.97
CA VAL A 66 28.32 -12.17 3.66
C VAL A 66 27.45 -13.40 3.93
N SER A 67 27.21 -14.23 2.91
CA SER A 67 26.49 -15.48 3.10
C SER A 67 27.30 -16.40 4.01
N ILE A 68 26.70 -16.83 5.11
CA ILE A 68 27.21 -17.96 5.89
C ILE A 68 26.60 -19.24 5.34
N GLU A 69 27.31 -20.36 5.46
CA GLU A 69 26.70 -21.66 5.19
C GLU A 69 25.53 -21.88 6.15
N ALA A 70 24.39 -22.26 5.61
CA ALA A 70 23.20 -22.50 6.41
C ALA A 70 23.41 -23.78 7.25
N GLU A 71 23.60 -23.63 8.55
CA GLU A 71 23.55 -24.76 9.47
C GLU A 71 22.09 -25.14 9.74
N SER A 72 21.80 -26.45 9.69
CA SER A 72 20.46 -26.98 9.95
C SER A 72 20.10 -26.83 11.43
N THR A 73 18.89 -26.33 11.71
CA THR A 73 18.32 -26.28 13.06
C THR A 73 17.58 -27.55 13.44
N ASP A 74 17.71 -28.64 12.68
CA ASP A 74 17.03 -29.93 12.95
C ASP A 74 17.39 -30.57 14.31
N ALA A 75 18.42 -30.08 15.00
CA ALA A 75 18.88 -30.60 16.28
C ALA A 75 18.48 -29.75 17.52
N LEU A 76 17.57 -28.78 17.35
CA LEU A 76 17.03 -27.94 18.45
C LEU A 76 15.63 -28.35 18.89
#